data_AF-A0A1U9K8I6-F1
#
_entry.id   AF-A0A1U9K8I6-F1
#
_cell.length_a   1.000
_cell.length_b   1.000
_cell.length_c   1.000
_cell.angle_alpha   90.00
_cell.angle_beta   90.00
_cell.angle_gamma   90.00
#
_symmetry.space_group_name_H-M   'P 1'
#
loop_
_entity.id
_entity.type
_entity.pdbx_description
1 polymer ?
#
loop_
_entity_poly.entity_id
_entity_poly.type
_entity_poly.pdbx_seq_one_letter_code
_entity_poly.pdbx_strand_id
1 'polypeptide(L)'
;MVESREAALEEAGDLTIPVEKGDFNPECIYAELGEIASGTKRGRESDDETTVFKSVGLAAADIVVAKEIYEKAIRAGFGQKVSL
;
A
#
# COMPACT_ATOMS: atom_id res chain seq x y z
N MET A 1 7.18 -0.84 7.42
CA MET A 1 5.98 -1.53 6.89
C MET A 1 5.78 -1.14 5.43
N VAL A 2 5.14 -1.98 4.63
CA VAL A 2 4.98 -1.81 3.18
C VAL A 2 3.54 -2.09 2.72
N GLU A 3 3.17 -1.77 1.49
CA GLU A 3 1.88 -2.19 0.92
C GLU A 3 1.89 -3.68 0.57
N SER A 4 2.88 -4.10 -0.21
CA SER A 4 3.20 -5.48 -0.60
C SER A 4 4.70 -5.66 -0.47
N ARG A 5 5.15 -6.76 0.17
CA ARG A 5 6.58 -7.07 0.25
C ARG A 5 7.18 -7.31 -1.13
N GLU A 6 6.47 -8.03 -1.97
CA GLU A 6 6.91 -8.37 -3.33
C GLU A 6 7.19 -7.09 -4.13
N ALA A 7 6.19 -6.22 -4.27
CA ALA A 7 6.34 -4.97 -5.03
C ALA A 7 7.39 -4.04 -4.42
N ALA A 8 7.46 -3.95 -3.08
CA ALA A 8 8.47 -3.12 -2.42
C ALA A 8 9.90 -3.65 -2.67
N LEU A 9 10.12 -4.96 -2.67
CA LEU A 9 11.44 -5.55 -2.91
C LEU A 9 11.83 -5.59 -4.39
N GLU A 10 10.90 -5.26 -5.30
CA GLU A 10 11.17 -5.15 -6.73
C GLU A 10 11.35 -3.68 -7.18
N GLU A 11 10.53 -2.76 -6.67
CA GLU A 11 10.40 -1.41 -7.24
C GLU A 11 10.98 -0.30 -6.35
N ALA A 12 11.07 -0.52 -5.03
CA ALA A 12 11.46 0.52 -4.10
C ALA A 12 12.98 0.65 -4.00
N GLY A 13 13.59 1.53 -4.80
CA GLY A 13 15.04 1.78 -4.76
C GLY A 13 15.61 2.15 -3.38
N ASP A 14 14.80 2.77 -2.52
CA ASP A 14 15.15 3.10 -1.12
C ASP A 14 15.13 1.88 -0.18
N LEU A 15 14.63 0.73 -0.63
CA LEU A 15 14.74 -0.57 0.04
C LEU A 15 15.67 -1.53 -0.69
N THR A 16 15.58 -1.65 -2.02
CA THR A 16 16.35 -2.62 -2.80
C THR A 16 17.84 -2.34 -2.74
N ILE A 17 18.26 -1.07 -2.86
CA ILE A 17 19.68 -0.70 -2.82
C ILE A 17 20.32 -1.05 -1.46
N PRO A 18 19.74 -0.69 -0.29
CA PRO A 18 20.25 -1.14 1.01
C PRO A 18 20.25 -2.66 1.19
N VAL A 19 19.25 -3.38 0.65
CA VAL A 19 19.20 -4.85 0.71
C VAL A 19 20.36 -5.46 -0.08
N GLU A 20 20.60 -5.01 -1.30
CA GLU A 20 21.71 -5.49 -2.16
C GLU A 20 23.08 -5.21 -1.53
N LYS A 21 23.22 -4.09 -0.82
CA LYS A 21 24.44 -3.74 -0.08
C LYS A 21 24.62 -4.52 1.22
N GLY A 22 23.59 -5.23 1.69
CA GLY A 22 23.58 -5.89 3.00
C GLY A 22 23.38 -4.94 4.18
N ASP A 23 23.05 -3.67 3.92
CA ASP A 23 22.77 -2.66 4.95
C ASP A 23 21.38 -2.86 5.59
N PHE A 24 20.48 -3.57 4.89
CA PHE A 24 19.12 -3.86 5.35
C PHE A 24 18.76 -5.32 5.10
N ASN A 25 18.22 -6.00 6.11
CA ASN A 25 17.66 -7.34 5.94
C ASN A 25 16.19 -7.25 5.55
N PRO A 26 15.74 -7.80 4.40
CA PRO A 26 14.34 -7.75 3.97
C PRO A 26 13.36 -8.38 4.97
N GLU A 27 13.82 -9.35 5.79
CA GLU A 27 13.01 -9.95 6.86
C GLU A 27 12.69 -8.95 7.99
N CYS A 28 13.38 -7.81 8.06
CA CYS A 28 13.06 -6.72 9.00
C CYS A 28 11.80 -5.94 8.60
N ILE A 29 11.18 -6.22 7.44
CA ILE A 29 9.88 -5.64 7.08
C ILE A 29 8.79 -6.21 7.99
N TYR A 30 8.46 -5.44 9.03
CA TYR A 30 7.51 -5.81 10.09
C TYR A 30 6.15 -6.32 9.57
N ALA A 31 5.50 -5.56 8.69
CA ALA A 31 4.15 -5.87 8.21
C ALA A 31 3.88 -5.29 6.83
N GLU A 32 2.97 -5.95 6.11
CA GLU A 32 2.17 -5.37 5.05
C GLU A 32 0.97 -4.60 5.61
N LEU A 33 0.53 -3.56 4.90
CA LEU A 33 -0.58 -2.72 5.31
C LEU A 33 -1.87 -3.51 5.51
N GLY A 34 -2.10 -4.54 4.68
CA GLY A 34 -3.24 -5.45 4.82
C GLY A 34 -3.26 -6.20 6.15
N GLU A 35 -2.10 -6.64 6.66
CA GLU A 35 -1.99 -7.34 7.96
C GLU A 35 -2.37 -6.42 9.12
N ILE A 36 -2.06 -5.13 9.01
CA ILE A 36 -2.43 -4.12 10.01
C ILE A 36 -3.91 -3.78 9.92
N ALA A 37 -4.41 -3.55 8.70
CA ALA A 37 -5.81 -3.20 8.46
C ALA A 37 -6.78 -4.33 8.86
N SER A 38 -6.37 -5.59 8.73
CA SER A 38 -7.16 -6.75 9.16
C SER A 38 -7.06 -7.04 10.67
N GLY A 39 -6.17 -6.35 11.39
CA GLY A 39 -5.87 -6.62 12.81
C GLY A 39 -5.04 -7.88 13.05
N THR A 40 -4.48 -8.49 12.00
CA THR A 40 -3.57 -9.65 12.13
C THR A 40 -2.25 -9.25 12.78
N LYS A 41 -1.78 -8.03 12.52
CA LYS A 41 -0.65 -7.38 13.20
C LYS A 41 -1.08 -6.03 13.75
N ARG A 42 -0.38 -5.58 14.79
CA ARG A 42 -0.60 -4.25 15.38
C ARG A 42 0.17 -3.20 14.60
N GLY A 43 -0.39 -2.00 14.52
CA GLY A 43 0.32 -0.84 13.99
C GLY A 43 1.33 -0.30 15.01
N ARG A 44 1.41 1.03 15.11
CA ARG A 44 2.12 1.71 16.20
C ARG A 44 1.53 1.31 17.56
N GLU A 45 2.37 0.94 18.51
CA GLU A 45 1.96 0.52 19.86
C GLU A 45 2.33 1.53 20.96
N SER A 46 3.22 2.49 20.66
CA SER A 46 3.59 3.55 21.61
C SER A 46 4.01 4.85 20.91
N ASP A 47 4.05 5.95 21.68
CA ASP A 47 4.47 7.26 21.20
C ASP A 47 5.99 7.36 20.96
N ASP A 48 6.78 6.49 21.60
CA ASP A 48 8.24 6.45 21.48
C ASP A 48 8.71 5.76 20.19
N GLU A 49 7.83 5.05 19.48
CA GLU A 49 8.18 4.34 18.25
C GLU A 49 8.40 5.30 17.07
N THR A 50 9.46 5.09 16.30
CA THR A 50 9.55 5.67 14.95
C THR A 50 9.11 4.62 13.94
N THR A 51 8.03 4.90 13.21
CA THR A 51 7.46 3.99 12.22
C THR A 51 7.63 4.57 10.82
N VAL A 52 8.09 3.76 9.87
CA VAL A 52 8.16 4.14 8.46
C VAL A 52 7.25 3.23 7.64
N PHE A 53 6.40 3.85 6.83
CA PHE A 53 5.63 3.17 5.80
C PHE A 53 6.19 3.52 4.43
N LYS A 54 6.50 2.49 3.63
CA LYS A 54 6.97 2.63 2.26
C LYS A 54 5.92 2.10 1.30
N SER A 55 5.56 2.92 0.31
CA SER A 55 4.59 2.61 -0.74
C SER A 55 5.25 2.74 -2.11
N VAL A 56 4.85 1.85 -3.01
CA VAL A 56 5.17 1.90 -4.45
C VAL A 56 3.89 1.96 -5.31
N GLY A 57 2.72 1.78 -4.69
CA GLY A 57 1.43 1.72 -5.34
C GLY A 57 0.90 0.28 -5.40
N LEU A 58 -0.42 0.15 -5.36
CA LEU A 58 -1.10 -1.13 -5.52
C LEU A 58 -2.34 -0.94 -6.39
N ALA A 59 -2.35 -1.54 -7.59
CA ALA A 59 -3.45 -1.40 -8.55
C ALA A 59 -4.84 -1.76 -7.96
N ALA A 60 -4.89 -2.70 -7.01
CA ALA A 60 -6.13 -3.04 -6.32
C ALA A 60 -6.75 -1.84 -5.58
N ALA A 61 -5.93 -0.96 -5.00
CA ALA A 61 -6.40 0.26 -4.34
C ALA A 61 -7.06 1.21 -5.35
N ASP A 62 -6.45 1.40 -6.51
CA ASP A 62 -6.99 2.25 -7.58
C ASP A 62 -8.36 1.74 -8.05
N ILE A 63 -8.48 0.42 -8.29
CA ILE A 63 -9.75 -0.18 -8.74
C ILE A 63 -10.85 -0.06 -7.69
N VAL A 64 -10.54 -0.28 -6.41
CA VAL A 64 -11.51 -0.13 -5.32
C VAL A 64 -12.01 1.32 -5.22
N VAL A 65 -11.09 2.29 -5.28
CA VAL A 65 -11.45 3.71 -5.26
C VAL A 65 -12.25 4.11 -6.50
N ALA A 66 -11.82 3.67 -7.69
CA ALA A 66 -12.51 3.93 -8.94
C ALA A 66 -13.94 3.38 -8.93
N LYS A 67 -14.14 2.16 -8.43
CA LYS A 67 -15.47 1.56 -8.27
C LYS A 67 -16.35 2.40 -7.34
N GLU A 68 -15.85 2.78 -6.17
CA GLU A 68 -16.63 3.55 -5.19
C GLU A 68 -17.02 4.93 -5.75
N ILE A 69 -16.10 5.60 -6.44
CA ILE A 69 -16.37 6.88 -7.11
C ILE A 69 -17.38 6.69 -8.24
N TYR A 70 -17.22 5.66 -9.07
CA TYR A 70 -18.13 5.35 -10.15
C TYR A 70 -19.56 5.13 -9.64
N GLU A 71 -19.74 4.32 -8.61
CA GLU A 71 -21.05 4.06 -8.02
C GLU A 71 -21.68 5.33 -7.41
N LYS A 72 -20.88 6.18 -6.75
CA LYS A 72 -21.33 7.49 -6.26
C LYS A 72 -21.78 8.40 -7.40
N ALA A 73 -21.01 8.46 -8.49
CA ALA A 73 -21.34 9.27 -9.65
C ALA A 73 -22.67 8.83 -10.28
N ILE A 74 -22.88 7.52 -10.44
CA ILE A 74 -24.15 6.96 -10.92
C ILE A 74 -25.33 7.35 -10.02
N ARG A 75 -25.20 7.18 -8.69
CA ARG A 75 -26.26 7.57 -7.73
C ARG A 75 -26.58 9.06 -7.75
N ALA A 76 -25.57 9.90 -7.98
CA ALA A 76 -25.71 11.35 -8.01
C ALA A 76 -26.07 11.91 -9.40
N GLY A 77 -26.24 11.06 -10.42
CA GLY A 77 -26.55 11.49 -11.79
C GLY A 77 -25.40 12.23 -12.49
N PHE A 78 -24.15 12.01 -12.05
CA PHE A 78 -22.96 12.62 -12.64
C PHE A 78 -22.30 11.69 -13.67
N GLY A 79 -21.70 12.30 -14.71
CA GLY A 79 -20.94 11.63 -15.75
C GLY A 79 -21.60 11.68 -17.13
N GLN A 80 -20.95 11.06 -18.12
CA GLN A 80 -21.43 10.98 -19.50
C GLN A 80 -21.34 9.53 -19.98
N LYS A 81 -22.43 9.04 -20.58
CA LYS A 81 -22.42 7.74 -21.27
C LYS A 81 -21.75 7.90 -22.63
N VAL A 82 -20.81 7.02 -22.93
CA VAL A 82 -20.09 6.97 -24.21
C VAL A 82 -20.33 5.59 -24.82
N SER A 83 -20.61 5.53 -26.12
CA SER A 83 -20.69 4.27 -26.87
C SER A 83 -19.28 3.80 -27.24
N LEU A 84 -19.00 2.51 -27.02
CA LEU A 84 -17.77 1.86 -27.46
C LEU A 84 -17.83 1.51 -28.95
#